data_AF-A0A7C3STI1-F1
#
_entry.id   AF-A0A7C3STI1-F1
#
_cell.length_a   1.000
_cell.length_b   1.000
_cell.length_c   1.000
_cell.angle_alpha   90.00
_cell.angle_beta   90.00
_cell.angle_gamma   90.00
#
_symmetry.space_group_name_H-M   'P 1'
#
loop_
_entity.id
_entity.type
_entity.pdbx_description
1 polymer ?
#
loop_
_entity_poly.entity_id
_entity_poly.type
_entity_poly.pdbx_seq_one_letter_code
_entity_poly.pdbx_strand_id
1 'polypeptide(L)'
;MGYSLARGLVPRIVRYELYRDYQLNIRIEEETGGRVNIEPTSNNHYRKGEKVKITAVEEPGYIFTGWSGDYVSSSKTIQLVIEKDTNLTAHFYPRDIEPEFEVSLTSRVSLVILIIFISITAILSFIRGNRISLP
;
A
#
# COMPACT_ATOMS: atom_id res chain seq x y z
N MET A 1 17.11 26.24 -63.47
CA MET A 1 17.94 26.25 -62.25
C MET A 1 17.07 26.77 -61.12
N GLY A 2 16.77 26.13 -60.01
CA GLY A 2 17.10 24.84 -59.42
C GLY A 2 16.40 24.80 -58.06
N TYR A 3 15.69 23.72 -57.72
CA TYR A 3 15.19 23.52 -56.36
C TYR A 3 15.59 22.12 -55.92
N SER A 4 16.57 22.02 -55.03
CA SER A 4 16.80 20.79 -54.28
C SER A 4 17.47 21.15 -52.96
N LEU A 5 16.63 21.41 -51.95
CA LEU A 5 17.05 21.29 -50.56
C LEU A 5 16.70 19.86 -50.17
N ALA A 6 17.74 19.03 -50.06
CA ALA A 6 17.65 17.66 -49.61
C ALA A 6 16.92 17.62 -48.26
N ARG A 7 15.64 17.23 -48.28
CA ARG A 7 14.91 16.85 -47.07
C ARG A 7 15.55 15.57 -46.57
N GLY A 8 16.10 15.61 -45.36
CA GLY A 8 16.69 14.46 -44.68
C GLY A 8 15.81 13.23 -44.80
N LEU A 9 16.25 12.29 -45.63
CA LEU A 9 15.65 10.98 -45.77
C LEU A 9 16.07 10.16 -44.56
N VAL A 10 15.34 10.30 -43.45
CA VAL A 10 15.40 9.29 -42.38
C VAL A 10 15.01 7.95 -43.03
N PRO A 11 15.87 6.91 -42.99
CA PRO A 11 15.64 5.67 -43.72
C PRO A 11 14.25 5.10 -43.40
N ARG A 12 13.51 4.71 -44.45
CA ARG A 12 12.12 4.22 -44.34
C ARG A 12 11.99 3.01 -43.39
N ILE A 13 13.05 2.22 -43.21
CA ILE A 13 13.12 1.06 -42.30
C ILE A 13 13.08 1.50 -40.82
N VAL A 14 13.75 2.60 -40.47
CA VAL A 14 13.78 3.13 -39.09
C VAL A 14 12.40 3.61 -38.65
N ARG A 15 11.58 4.11 -39.59
CA ARG A 15 10.21 4.54 -39.29
C ARG A 15 9.35 3.38 -38.77
N TYR A 16 9.42 2.19 -39.35
CA TYR A 16 8.48 1.10 -39.01
C TYR A 16 8.72 0.45 -37.64
N GLU A 17 9.97 0.39 -37.16
CA GLU A 17 10.26 -0.16 -35.83
C GLU A 17 9.88 0.80 -34.69
N LEU A 18 9.82 2.11 -34.97
CA LEU A 18 9.46 3.16 -34.01
C LEU A 18 7.95 3.35 -33.83
N TYR A 19 7.12 2.82 -34.74
CA TYR A 19 5.64 2.91 -34.67
C TYR A 19 4.98 1.65 -34.13
N ARG A 20 5.75 0.73 -33.52
CA ARG A 20 5.15 -0.43 -32.88
C ARG A 20 4.63 -0.01 -31.50
N ASP A 21 3.36 -0.29 -31.26
CA ASP A 21 2.74 -0.18 -29.95
C ASP A 21 2.83 -1.54 -29.24
N TYR A 22 3.00 -1.48 -27.93
CA TYR A 22 3.07 -2.63 -27.04
C TYR A 22 2.12 -2.46 -25.87
N GLN A 23 1.72 -3.60 -25.30
CA GLN A 23 0.80 -3.64 -24.17
C GLN A 23 1.55 -3.65 -22.84
N LEU A 24 1.11 -2.79 -21.93
CA LEU A 24 1.50 -2.82 -20.52
C LEU A 24 0.33 -3.37 -19.71
N ASN A 25 0.46 -4.61 -19.26
CA ASN A 25 -0.54 -5.28 -18.45
C ASN A 25 -0.12 -5.22 -16.99
N ILE A 26 -0.95 -4.58 -16.15
CA ILE A 26 -0.71 -4.52 -14.70
C ILE A 26 -1.82 -5.29 -13.99
N ARG A 27 -1.42 -6.22 -13.13
CA ARG A 27 -2.27 -6.93 -12.20
C ARG A 27 -1.99 -6.47 -10.78
N ILE A 28 -3.02 -6.39 -9.96
CA ILE A 28 -2.90 -6.24 -8.51
C ILE A 28 -3.25 -7.61 -7.92
N GLU A 29 -2.36 -8.19 -7.11
CA GLU A 29 -2.60 -9.53 -6.55
C GLU A 29 -3.80 -9.53 -5.59
N GLU A 30 -3.88 -8.52 -4.73
CA GLU A 30 -4.99 -8.28 -3.83
C GLU A 30 -5.65 -6.94 -4.18
N GLU A 31 -6.76 -6.99 -4.92
CA GLU A 31 -7.41 -5.79 -5.49
C GLU A 31 -7.85 -4.77 -4.43
N THR A 32 -8.07 -5.20 -3.19
CA THR A 32 -8.37 -4.32 -2.04
C THR A 32 -7.14 -3.66 -1.43
N GLY A 33 -5.93 -4.13 -1.76
CA GLY A 33 -4.70 -3.70 -1.10
C GLY A 33 -4.12 -2.38 -1.62
N GLY A 34 -4.53 -1.94 -2.81
CA GLY A 34 -3.95 -0.78 -3.44
C GLY A 34 -4.50 -0.49 -4.82
N ARG A 35 -3.93 0.54 -5.43
CA ARG A 35 -4.12 0.90 -6.84
C ARG A 35 -2.79 1.25 -7.50
N VAL A 36 -2.77 1.26 -8.82
CA VAL A 36 -1.59 1.62 -9.61
C VAL A 36 -1.89 2.83 -10.47
N ASN A 37 -1.07 3.87 -10.33
CA ASN A 37 -1.10 5.06 -11.18
C ASN A 37 -0.01 4.94 -12.25
N ILE A 38 -0.38 5.25 -13.50
CA ILE A 38 0.51 5.16 -14.66
C ILE A 38 0.57 6.52 -15.35
N GLU A 39 1.77 6.99 -15.66
CA GLU A 39 2.01 8.26 -16.34
C GLU A 39 3.01 8.06 -17.50
N PRO A 40 2.65 8.39 -18.76
CA PRO A 40 1.32 8.84 -19.21
C PRO A 40 0.27 7.71 -19.19
N THR A 41 -1.01 8.08 -19.06
CA THR A 41 -2.13 7.13 -19.23
C THR A 41 -2.39 6.93 -20.72
N SER A 42 -2.33 5.68 -21.19
CA SER A 42 -2.50 5.37 -22.61
C SER A 42 -3.32 4.09 -22.86
N ASN A 43 -4.35 3.83 -22.03
CA ASN A 43 -5.22 2.64 -22.14
C ASN A 43 -4.41 1.33 -22.36
N ASN A 44 -3.32 1.19 -21.60
CA ASN A 44 -2.37 0.08 -21.65
C ASN A 44 -1.56 -0.08 -22.95
N HIS A 45 -1.63 0.85 -23.90
CA HIS A 45 -0.87 0.81 -25.16
C HIS A 45 0.19 1.90 -25.22
N TYR A 46 1.44 1.53 -25.42
CA TYR A 46 2.59 2.44 -25.38
C TYR A 46 3.49 2.23 -26.59
N ARG A 47 4.08 3.32 -27.09
CA ARG A 47 5.01 3.22 -28.21
C ARG A 47 6.33 2.57 -27.77
N LYS A 48 6.97 1.87 -28.69
CA LYS A 48 8.34 1.41 -28.47
C LYS A 48 9.26 2.59 -28.09
N GLY A 49 10.04 2.42 -27.02
CA GLY A 49 10.95 3.42 -26.47
C GLY A 49 10.27 4.47 -25.59
N GLU A 50 8.95 4.39 -25.37
CA GLU A 50 8.23 5.31 -24.50
C GLU A 50 8.58 5.07 -23.04
N LYS A 51 8.79 6.17 -22.31
CA LYS A 51 9.07 6.15 -20.87
C LYS A 51 7.77 6.24 -20.10
N VAL A 52 7.48 5.22 -19.31
CA VAL A 52 6.29 5.12 -18.47
C VAL A 52 6.71 5.09 -17.01
N LYS A 53 6.14 5.97 -16.20
CA LYS A 53 6.27 5.98 -14.75
C LYS A 53 5.08 5.25 -14.15
N ILE A 54 5.36 4.27 -13.30
CA ILE A 54 4.35 3.44 -12.64
C ILE A 54 4.53 3.63 -11.14
N THR A 55 3.45 3.94 -10.44
CA THR A 55 3.45 4.20 -8.99
C THR A 55 2.39 3.36 -8.30
N ALA A 56 2.80 2.53 -7.34
CA ALA A 56 1.90 1.82 -6.45
C ALA A 56 1.42 2.75 -5.33
N VAL A 57 0.10 2.77 -5.12
CA VAL A 57 -0.54 3.52 -4.03
C VAL A 57 -1.27 2.51 -3.15
N GLU A 58 -0.88 2.45 -1.88
CA GLU A 58 -1.48 1.55 -0.89
C GLU A 58 -2.85 2.08 -0.47
N GLU A 59 -3.81 1.16 -0.26
CA GLU A 59 -5.02 1.48 0.48
C GLU A 59 -4.76 1.37 2.01
N PRO A 60 -5.59 2.02 2.86
CA PRO A 60 -5.44 1.95 4.30
C PRO A 60 -5.43 0.51 4.84
N GLY A 61 -4.50 0.23 5.74
CA GLY A 61 -4.35 -1.12 6.32
C GLY A 61 -3.51 -2.07 5.47
N TYR A 62 -2.89 -1.62 4.38
CA TYR A 62 -1.98 -2.41 3.56
C TYR A 62 -0.58 -1.80 3.47
N ILE A 63 0.37 -2.61 3.01
CA ILE A 63 1.72 -2.21 2.64
C ILE A 63 2.08 -2.81 1.29
N PHE A 64 2.68 -2.00 0.43
CA PHE A 64 3.25 -2.43 -0.83
C PHE A 64 4.56 -3.17 -0.55
N THR A 65 4.69 -4.38 -1.09
CA THR A 65 5.86 -5.25 -0.86
C THR A 65 6.75 -5.37 -2.09
N GLY A 66 6.22 -5.13 -3.29
CA GLY A 66 7.04 -5.12 -4.49
C GLY A 66 6.26 -5.30 -5.79
N TRP A 67 7.01 -5.19 -6.88
CA TRP A 67 6.63 -5.54 -8.24
C TRP A 67 7.24 -6.88 -8.62
N SER A 68 6.51 -7.69 -9.41
CA SER A 68 7.03 -8.88 -10.08
C SER A 68 6.54 -8.99 -11.52
N GLY A 69 6.98 -10.02 -12.24
CA GLY A 69 6.68 -10.26 -13.65
C GLY A 69 7.89 -9.96 -14.54
N ASP A 70 7.70 -9.15 -15.57
CA ASP A 70 8.79 -8.69 -16.45
C ASP A 70 9.76 -7.71 -15.77
N TYR A 71 9.36 -7.13 -14.64
CA TYR A 71 10.22 -6.28 -13.80
C TYR A 71 10.03 -6.62 -12.33
N VAL A 72 11.14 -6.73 -11.60
CA VAL A 72 11.15 -7.01 -10.15
C VAL A 72 11.75 -5.84 -9.41
N SER A 73 11.03 -5.28 -8.46
CA SER A 73 11.50 -4.14 -7.67
C SER A 73 10.72 -3.99 -6.37
N SER A 74 11.39 -3.60 -5.29
CA SER A 74 10.74 -3.19 -4.04
C SER A 74 10.37 -1.69 -4.01
N SER A 75 10.74 -0.92 -5.03
CA SER A 75 10.45 0.51 -5.10
C SER A 75 8.99 0.76 -5.47
N LYS A 76 8.28 1.56 -4.67
CA LYS A 76 6.87 1.96 -4.96
C LYS A 76 6.70 2.61 -6.32
N THR A 77 7.71 3.35 -6.77
CA THR A 77 7.73 4.04 -8.07
C THR A 77 8.82 3.47 -8.94
N ILE A 78 8.46 3.05 -10.15
CA ILE A 78 9.40 2.57 -11.17
C ILE A 78 9.23 3.38 -12.46
N GLN A 79 10.33 3.51 -13.22
CA GLN A 79 10.32 4.06 -14.56
C GLN A 79 10.76 2.98 -15.53
N LEU A 80 9.95 2.72 -16.54
CA LEU A 80 10.20 1.70 -17.56
C LEU A 80 10.27 2.33 -18.94
N VAL A 81 11.12 1.77 -19.78
CA VAL A 81 11.11 2.02 -21.23
C VAL A 81 10.41 0.84 -21.88
N ILE A 82 9.31 1.09 -22.58
CA ILE A 82 8.52 0.02 -23.20
C ILE A 82 9.20 -0.43 -24.50
N GLU A 83 9.81 -1.61 -24.49
CA GLU A 83 10.48 -2.19 -25.67
C GLU A 83 9.73 -3.40 -26.26
N LYS A 84 8.83 -3.99 -25.46
CA LYS A 84 8.00 -5.15 -25.75
C LYS A 84 6.73 -5.14 -24.87
N ASP A 85 5.81 -6.06 -25.13
CA ASP A 85 4.71 -6.33 -24.21
C ASP A 85 5.28 -6.67 -22.82
N THR A 86 4.72 -6.04 -21.80
CA THR A 86 5.25 -6.05 -20.44
C THR A 86 4.12 -6.38 -19.47
N ASN A 87 4.33 -7.39 -18.64
CA ASN A 87 3.40 -7.82 -17.60
C ASN A 87 4.00 -7.52 -16.22
N LEU A 88 3.25 -6.82 -15.38
CA LEU A 88 3.64 -6.49 -14.01
C LEU A 88 2.57 -6.90 -13.04
N THR A 89 3.01 -7.38 -11.87
CA THR A 89 2.13 -7.63 -10.73
C THR A 89 2.56 -6.75 -9.56
N ALA A 90 1.62 -6.00 -9.00
CA ALA A 90 1.79 -5.24 -7.77
C ALA A 90 1.40 -6.11 -6.57
N HIS A 91 2.28 -6.22 -5.60
CA HIS A 91 2.06 -6.99 -4.37
C HIS A 91 1.77 -6.04 -3.21
N PHE A 92 0.62 -6.27 -2.58
CA PHE A 92 0.20 -5.60 -1.35
C PHE A 92 -0.06 -6.67 -0.30
N TYR A 93 0.28 -6.38 0.95
CA TYR A 93 0.00 -7.23 2.10
C TYR A 93 -0.76 -6.45 3.15
N PRO A 94 -1.75 -7.06 3.83
CA PRO A 94 -2.35 -6.47 5.01
C PRO A 94 -1.25 -6.11 6.01
N ARG A 95 -1.30 -4.88 6.52
CA ARG A 95 -0.53 -4.51 7.70
C ARG A 95 -1.21 -5.20 8.87
N ASP A 96 -0.46 -5.95 9.66
CA ASP A 96 -0.93 -6.40 10.96
C ASP A 96 -1.18 -5.15 11.82
N ILE A 97 -2.43 -4.68 11.81
CA ILE A 97 -2.88 -3.65 12.72
C ILE A 97 -3.22 -4.41 14.00
N GLU A 98 -2.29 -4.45 14.95
CA GLU A 98 -2.65 -4.82 16.31
C GLU A 98 -3.78 -3.88 16.72
N PRO A 99 -4.99 -4.38 17.01
CA PRO A 99 -6.12 -3.49 17.27
C PRO A 99 -5.79 -2.67 18.51
N GLU A 100 -5.60 -1.36 18.33
CA GLU A 100 -5.44 -0.39 19.44
C GLU A 100 -6.72 -0.30 20.31
N PHE A 101 -7.75 -1.06 19.97
CA PHE A 101 -8.99 -1.21 20.71
C PHE A 101 -8.85 -2.31 21.78
N GLU A 102 -8.21 -1.99 22.92
CA GLU A 102 -8.65 -2.45 24.27
C GLU A 102 -7.78 -2.03 25.49
N VAL A 103 -6.73 -1.19 25.37
CA VAL A 103 -5.87 -0.93 26.56
C VAL A 103 -6.50 0.05 27.59
N SER A 104 -7.71 0.58 27.39
CA SER A 104 -8.34 1.52 28.35
C SER A 104 -9.55 1.01 29.13
N LEU A 105 -10.16 -0.12 28.76
CA LEU A 105 -11.33 -0.65 29.46
C LEU A 105 -10.97 -1.67 30.55
N THR A 106 -10.00 -2.55 30.31
CA THR A 106 -9.54 -3.54 31.30
C THR A 106 -8.77 -2.90 32.47
N SER A 107 -8.03 -1.83 32.21
CA SER A 107 -7.31 -1.05 33.24
C SER A 107 -8.27 -0.35 34.22
N ARG A 108 -9.31 0.31 33.69
CA ARG A 108 -10.28 1.06 34.52
C ARG A 108 -11.27 0.13 35.23
N VAL A 109 -11.64 -1.00 34.61
CA VAL A 109 -12.48 -2.02 35.25
C VAL A 109 -11.73 -2.72 36.40
N SER A 110 -10.44 -3.05 36.24
CA SER A 110 -9.63 -3.68 37.30
C SER A 110 -9.40 -2.76 38.50
N LEU A 111 -9.19 -1.47 38.28
CA LEU A 111 -8.98 -0.49 39.37
C LEU A 111 -10.28 -0.26 40.16
N VAL A 112 -11.44 -0.23 39.51
CA VAL A 112 -12.75 -0.12 40.18
C VAL A 112 -13.07 -1.36 41.03
N ILE A 113 -12.79 -2.56 40.51
CA ILE A 113 -12.97 -3.82 41.27
C ILE A 113 -12.08 -3.85 42.51
N LEU A 114 -10.81 -3.41 42.39
CA LEU A 114 -9.88 -3.33 43.52
C LEU A 114 -10.35 -2.33 44.59
N ILE A 115 -10.84 -1.16 44.20
CA ILE A 115 -11.38 -0.15 45.12
C ILE A 115 -12.59 -0.69 45.88
N ILE A 116 -13.51 -1.39 45.19
CA ILE A 116 -14.69 -2.01 45.81
C ILE A 116 -14.25 -3.07 46.83
N PHE A 117 -13.29 -3.93 46.48
CA PHE A 117 -12.77 -4.97 47.37
C PHE A 117 -12.10 -4.39 48.63
N ILE A 118 -11.28 -3.35 48.48
CA ILE A 118 -10.64 -2.63 49.61
C ILE A 118 -11.71 -1.96 50.49
N SER A 119 -12.74 -1.37 49.89
CA SER A 119 -13.82 -0.71 50.63
C SER A 119 -14.65 -1.71 51.44
N ILE A 120 -14.98 -2.87 50.84
CA ILE A 120 -15.72 -3.95 51.52
C ILE A 120 -14.91 -4.53 52.68
N THR A 121 -13.63 -4.82 52.46
CA THR A 121 -12.76 -5.35 53.52
C THR A 121 -12.57 -4.35 54.67
N ALA A 122 -12.44 -3.05 54.37
CA ALA A 122 -12.37 -2.00 55.37
C ALA A 122 -13.67 -1.87 56.19
N ILE A 123 -14.85 -1.90 55.54
CA ILE A 123 -16.15 -1.86 56.22
C ILE A 123 -16.34 -3.10 57.12
N LEU A 124 -16.01 -4.29 56.63
CA LEU A 124 -16.08 -5.52 57.41
C LEU A 124 -15.12 -5.51 58.61
N SER A 125 -13.90 -4.97 58.44
CA SER A 125 -12.93 -4.81 59.52
C SER A 125 -13.42 -3.82 60.57
N PHE A 126 -14.04 -2.72 60.15
CA PHE A 126 -14.62 -1.73 61.05
C PHE A 126 -15.79 -2.30 61.86
N ILE A 127 -16.71 -3.03 61.21
CA ILE A 127 -17.84 -3.69 61.88
C ILE A 127 -17.35 -4.74 62.89
N ARG A 128 -16.31 -5.52 62.55
CA ARG A 128 -15.70 -6.50 63.46
C ARG A 128 -14.96 -5.83 64.62
N GLY A 129 -14.28 -4.72 64.39
CA GLY A 129 -13.60 -3.94 65.43
C GLY A 129 -14.55 -3.21 66.39
N ASN A 130 -15.72 -2.76 65.90
CA ASN A 130 -16.70 -2.02 66.71
C ASN A 130 -17.61 -2.93 67.57
N ARG A 131 -17.42 -4.25 67.53
CA ARG A 131 -18.19 -5.25 68.31
C ARG A 131 -17.54 -5.64 69.65
N ILE A 132 -16.47 -4.98 70.08
CA ILE A 132 -15.70 -5.36 71.29
C ILE A 132 -15.72 -4.30 72.41
N SER A 133 -16.64 -3.34 72.39
CA SER A 133 -16.88 -2.47 73.55
C SER A 133 -18.37 -2.32 73.82
N LEU A 134 -18.95 -3.31 74.49
CA LEU A 134 -20.16 -3.10 75.28
C LEU A 134 -19.76 -3.34 76.74
N PRO A 135 -19.94 -2.35 77.64
CA PRO A 135 -19.78 -2.55 79.07
C PRO A 135 -20.83 -3.53 79.63
#